data_AF-A0A7V9CXR9-F1
#
_entry.id   AF-A0A7V9CXR9-F1
#
_cell.length_a   1.000
_cell.length_b   1.000
_cell.length_c   1.000
_cell.angle_alpha   90.00
_cell.angle_beta   90.00
_cell.angle_gamma   90.00
#
_symmetry.space_group_name_H-M   'P 1'
#
loop_
_entity.id
_entity.type
_entity.pdbx_description
1 polymer ?
#
loop_
_entity_poly.entity_id
_entity_poly.type
_entity_poly.pdbx_seq_one_letter_code
_entity_poly.pdbx_strand_id
1 'polypeptide(L)'
;MEDLYWIGVFLGVGVGVGVLVAGFVGSSRAGMLAAVAVAAIAGFVLGIVLREEAEAAAGAIGGILGAAATAELVRGALRRGGPRAATALLVAASALVAAALAFIPAVGYLEAVVLPILVARMRRREPERYAGLRTLARD
;
A
#
# COMPACT_ATOMS: atom_id res chain seq x y z
N MET A 1 15.75 15.53 17.39
CA MET A 1 15.91 14.10 16.99
C MET A 1 14.64 13.31 17.28
N GLU A 2 13.93 13.57 18.39
CA GLU A 2 12.62 12.96 18.67
C GLU A 2 11.57 13.24 17.58
N ASP A 3 11.55 14.43 17.00
CA ASP A 3 10.53 14.76 15.98
C ASP A 3 10.68 13.91 14.70
N LEU A 4 11.92 13.71 14.24
CA LEU A 4 12.22 12.85 13.08
C LEU A 4 11.90 11.37 13.36
N TYR A 5 12.08 10.92 14.60
CA TYR A 5 11.68 9.58 15.02
C TYR A 5 10.17 9.39 14.81
N TRP A 6 9.37 10.30 15.37
CA TRP A 6 7.91 10.18 15.33
C TRP A 6 7.34 10.40 13.93
N ILE A 7 7.90 11.32 13.14
CA ILE A 7 7.54 11.49 11.72
C ILE A 7 7.73 10.16 10.96
N GLY A 8 8.85 9.46 11.18
CA GLY A 8 9.11 8.15 10.58
C GLY A 8 8.11 7.08 11.02
N VAL A 9 7.77 7.05 12.31
CA VAL A 9 6.75 6.12 12.85
C VAL A 9 5.39 6.38 12.23
N PHE A 10 4.93 7.64 12.22
CA PHE A 10 3.61 7.99 11.66
C PHE A 10 3.54 7.75 10.16
N LEU A 11 4.63 7.99 9.42
CA LEU A 11 4.75 7.63 8.01
C LEU A 11 4.55 6.13 7.80
N GLY A 12 5.25 5.27 8.55
CA GLY A 12 5.13 3.81 8.46
C GLY A 12 3.77 3.28 8.93
N VAL A 13 3.22 3.82 10.02
CA VAL A 13 1.86 3.49 10.47
C VAL A 13 0.83 3.88 9.42
N GLY A 14 0.98 5.06 8.81
CA GLY A 14 0.19 5.50 7.67
C GLY A 14 0.24 4.47 6.53
N VAL A 15 1.43 4.01 6.15
CA VAL A 15 1.60 2.95 5.14
C VAL A 15 0.81 1.69 5.53
N GLY A 16 0.95 1.19 6.76
CA GLY A 16 0.21 0.03 7.24
C GLY A 16 -1.31 0.21 7.16
N VAL A 17 -1.83 1.38 7.56
CA VAL A 17 -3.25 1.74 7.43
C VAL A 17 -3.68 1.72 5.96
N GLY A 18 -2.88 2.30 5.07
CA GLY A 18 -3.13 2.29 3.63
C GLY A 18 -3.20 0.89 3.03
N VAL A 19 -2.24 0.03 3.40
CA VAL A 19 -2.21 -1.39 2.99
C VAL A 19 -3.48 -2.10 3.46
N LEU A 20 -3.87 -1.89 4.72
CA LEU A 20 -5.06 -2.52 5.29
C LEU A 20 -6.33 -2.09 4.55
N VAL A 21 -6.55 -0.79 4.38
CA VAL A 21 -7.73 -0.24 3.71
C VAL A 21 -7.83 -0.71 2.25
N ALA A 22 -6.71 -0.71 1.52
CA ALA A 22 -6.67 -1.20 0.14
C ALA A 22 -6.93 -2.70 0.03
N GLY A 23 -6.55 -3.50 1.04
CA GLY A 23 -6.86 -4.93 1.14
C GLY A 23 -8.36 -5.24 1.10
N PHE A 24 -9.18 -4.38 1.70
CA PHE A 24 -10.64 -4.54 1.74
C PHE A 24 -11.36 -3.93 0.53
N VAL A 25 -10.85 -2.83 -0.03
CA VAL A 25 -11.62 -1.98 -0.98
C VAL A 25 -11.03 -1.97 -2.40
N GLY A 26 -9.80 -2.44 -2.62
CA GLY A 26 -9.02 -2.31 -3.86
C GLY A 26 -9.50 -3.09 -5.11
N SER A 27 -10.71 -3.65 -5.11
CA SER A 27 -11.19 -4.49 -6.23
C SER A 27 -11.58 -3.68 -7.48
N SER A 28 -11.95 -2.40 -7.33
CA SER A 28 -12.44 -1.52 -8.41
C SER A 28 -11.64 -0.21 -8.54
N ARG A 29 -11.77 0.53 -9.66
CA ARG A 29 -11.07 1.82 -9.85
C ARG A 29 -11.57 2.87 -8.85
N ALA A 30 -12.89 2.92 -8.65
CA ALA A 30 -13.51 3.76 -7.63
C ALA A 30 -13.08 3.34 -6.23
N GLY A 31 -13.02 2.02 -5.96
CA GLY A 31 -12.55 1.48 -4.68
C GLY A 31 -11.10 1.85 -4.37
N MET A 32 -10.22 1.92 -5.39
CA MET A 32 -8.84 2.37 -5.21
C MET A 32 -8.77 3.85 -4.80
N LEU A 33 -9.51 4.73 -5.47
CA LEU A 33 -9.54 6.16 -5.12
C LEU A 33 -10.14 6.36 -3.72
N ALA A 34 -11.21 5.65 -3.40
CA ALA A 34 -11.80 5.65 -2.07
C ALA A 34 -10.82 5.14 -1.01
N ALA A 35 -10.09 4.06 -1.29
CA ALA A 35 -9.09 3.51 -0.37
C ALA A 35 -7.96 4.51 -0.10
N VAL A 36 -7.45 5.19 -1.13
CA VAL A 36 -6.42 6.23 -0.99
C VAL A 36 -6.95 7.39 -0.15
N ALA A 37 -8.15 7.88 -0.43
CA ALA A 37 -8.75 8.98 0.33
C ALA A 37 -8.97 8.59 1.80
N VAL A 38 -9.56 7.43 2.06
CA VAL A 38 -9.82 6.92 3.41
C VAL A 38 -8.51 6.70 4.18
N ALA A 39 -7.50 6.12 3.53
CA ALA A 39 -6.19 5.90 4.14
C ALA A 39 -5.48 7.22 4.47
N ALA A 40 -5.53 8.20 3.57
CA ALA A 40 -4.97 9.53 3.80
C ALA A 40 -5.62 10.21 5.00
N ILE A 41 -6.96 10.20 5.05
CA ILE A 41 -7.73 10.79 6.16
C ILE A 41 -7.43 10.05 7.46
N ALA A 42 -7.44 8.71 7.47
CA ALA A 42 -7.16 7.94 8.66
C ALA A 42 -5.74 8.18 9.19
N GLY A 43 -4.73 8.19 8.31
CA GLY A 43 -3.35 8.49 8.68
C GLY A 43 -3.18 9.92 9.20
N PHE A 44 -3.83 10.90 8.57
CA PHE A 44 -3.85 12.29 9.02
C PHE A 44 -4.47 12.44 10.41
N VAL A 45 -5.66 11.87 10.60
CA VAL A 45 -6.39 11.93 11.87
C VAL A 45 -5.58 11.27 12.98
N LEU A 46 -4.93 10.13 12.72
CA LEU A 46 -4.06 9.49 13.71
C LEU A 46 -2.90 10.41 14.12
N GLY A 47 -2.26 11.09 13.17
CA GLY A 47 -1.18 12.03 13.49
C GLY A 47 -1.64 13.25 14.28
N ILE A 48 -2.78 13.86 13.92
CA ILE A 48 -3.31 15.02 14.66
C ILE A 48 -3.82 14.66 16.06
N VAL A 49 -4.42 13.47 16.23
CA VAL A 49 -4.99 13.06 17.53
C VAL A 49 -3.89 12.73 18.53
N LEU A 50 -2.75 12.22 18.06
CA LEU A 50 -1.69 11.73 18.92
C LEU A 50 -0.52 12.71 19.07
N ARG A 51 -0.30 13.60 18.09
CA ARG A 51 0.90 14.46 17.96
C ARG A 51 0.57 15.79 17.25
N GLU A 52 1.49 16.33 16.46
CA GLU A 52 1.40 17.63 15.78
C GLU A 52 1.19 17.50 14.26
N GLU A 53 1.18 18.65 13.58
CA GLU A 53 0.89 18.77 12.14
C GLU A 53 1.86 17.97 11.26
N ALA A 54 3.13 17.86 11.66
CA ALA A 54 4.14 17.15 10.89
C ALA A 54 3.86 15.63 10.84
N GLU A 55 3.49 15.04 11.96
CA GLU A 55 3.09 13.63 12.06
C GLU A 55 1.78 13.35 11.34
N ALA A 56 0.83 14.30 11.36
CA ALA A 56 -0.40 14.22 10.58
C ALA A 56 -0.12 14.19 9.08
N ALA A 57 0.75 15.08 8.58
CA ALA A 57 1.17 15.07 7.18
C ALA A 57 1.89 13.76 6.82
N ALA A 58 2.79 13.28 7.68
CA ALA A 58 3.52 12.03 7.49
C ALA A 58 2.57 10.82 7.42
N GLY A 59 1.63 10.71 8.36
CA GLY A 59 0.62 9.65 8.37
C GLY A 59 -0.26 9.68 7.13
N ALA A 60 -0.67 10.86 6.67
CA ALA A 60 -1.44 11.02 5.44
C ALA A 60 -0.67 10.52 4.21
N ILE A 61 0.58 10.96 4.05
CA ILE A 61 1.46 10.56 2.94
C ILE A 61 1.69 9.05 2.95
N GLY A 62 1.97 8.48 4.13
CA GLY A 62 2.10 7.04 4.31
C GLY A 62 0.85 6.29 3.87
N GLY A 63 -0.32 6.74 4.33
CA GLY A 63 -1.62 6.20 3.95
C GLY A 63 -1.85 6.16 2.45
N ILE A 64 -1.55 7.27 1.77
CA ILE A 64 -1.66 7.37 0.31
C ILE A 64 -0.75 6.35 -0.39
N LEU A 65 0.52 6.30 -0.01
CA LEU A 65 1.51 5.42 -0.63
C LEU A 65 1.20 3.95 -0.40
N GLY A 66 0.86 3.57 0.84
CA GLY A 66 0.51 2.20 1.21
C GLY A 66 -0.76 1.73 0.49
N ALA A 67 -1.79 2.57 0.40
CA ALA A 67 -3.03 2.24 -0.28
C ALA A 67 -2.84 2.12 -1.80
N ALA A 68 -2.14 3.07 -2.42
CA ALA A 68 -1.89 3.05 -3.86
C ALA A 68 -1.09 1.81 -4.28
N ALA A 69 -0.02 1.48 -3.55
CA ALA A 69 0.81 0.31 -3.83
C ALA A 69 0.05 -1.00 -3.67
N THR A 70 -0.75 -1.12 -2.60
CA THR A 70 -1.46 -2.36 -2.27
C THR A 70 -2.68 -2.59 -3.17
N ALA A 71 -3.37 -1.52 -3.58
CA ALA A 71 -4.55 -1.64 -4.42
C ALA A 71 -4.24 -2.29 -5.78
N GLU A 72 -3.08 -1.98 -6.40
CA GLU A 72 -2.66 -2.66 -7.63
C GLU A 72 -2.43 -4.16 -7.43
N LEU A 73 -1.81 -4.54 -6.30
CA LEU A 73 -1.52 -5.93 -5.95
C LEU A 73 -2.81 -6.73 -5.70
N VAL A 74 -3.72 -6.20 -4.87
CA VAL A 74 -5.03 -6.82 -4.58
C VAL A 74 -5.82 -7.00 -5.86
N ARG A 75 -5.88 -5.97 -6.70
CA ARG A 75 -6.60 -6.03 -7.97
C ARG A 75 -6.02 -7.07 -8.92
N GLY A 76 -4.69 -7.15 -9.00
CA GLY A 76 -3.99 -8.16 -9.79
C GLY A 76 -4.31 -9.59 -9.32
N ALA A 77 -4.29 -9.82 -8.01
CA ALA A 77 -4.62 -11.12 -7.42
C ALA A 77 -6.06 -11.54 -7.71
N LEU A 78 -7.03 -10.62 -7.54
CA LEU A 78 -8.44 -10.90 -7.80
C LEU A 78 -8.73 -11.12 -9.29
N ARG A 79 -8.07 -10.39 -10.20
CA ARG A 79 -8.19 -10.61 -11.65
C ARG A 79 -7.68 -11.97 -12.12
N ARG A 80 -6.75 -12.57 -11.37
CA ARG A 80 -6.22 -13.92 -11.62
C ARG A 80 -7.08 -15.03 -11.00
N GLY A 81 -8.24 -14.70 -10.42
CA GLY A 81 -9.16 -15.66 -9.81
C GLY A 81 -8.88 -15.99 -8.34
N GLY A 82 -8.05 -15.19 -7.65
CA GLY A 82 -7.73 -15.43 -6.23
C GLY A 82 -8.93 -15.26 -5.29
N PRO A 83 -9.01 -16.04 -4.19
CA PRO A 83 -10.08 -15.93 -3.20
C PRO A 83 -10.00 -14.60 -2.43
N ARG A 84 -11.11 -13.85 -2.44
CA ARG A 84 -11.21 -12.51 -1.81
C ARG A 84 -10.85 -12.54 -0.32
N ALA A 85 -11.42 -13.48 0.42
CA ALA A 85 -11.22 -13.58 1.86
C ALA A 85 -9.75 -13.89 2.23
N ALA A 86 -9.12 -14.84 1.54
CA ALA A 86 -7.72 -15.17 1.80
C ALA A 86 -6.77 -14.03 1.40
N THR A 87 -7.05 -13.35 0.29
CA THR A 87 -6.27 -12.18 -0.14
C THR A 87 -6.37 -11.06 0.90
N ALA A 88 -7.58 -10.75 1.39
CA ALA A 88 -7.79 -9.75 2.43
C ALA A 88 -7.07 -10.15 3.74
N LEU A 89 -7.14 -11.42 4.14
CA LEU A 89 -6.48 -11.91 5.35
C LEU A 89 -4.95 -11.77 5.27
N LEU A 90 -4.34 -12.16 4.16
CA LEU A 90 -2.89 -12.06 3.94
C LEU A 90 -2.43 -10.59 3.89
N VAL A 91 -3.20 -9.72 3.25
CA VAL A 91 -2.91 -8.29 3.20
C VAL A 91 -3.07 -7.65 4.57
N ALA A 92 -4.10 -8.01 5.33
CA ALA A 92 -4.29 -7.53 6.69
C ALA A 92 -3.14 -7.98 7.62
N ALA A 93 -2.73 -9.25 7.54
CA ALA A 93 -1.58 -9.75 8.28
C ALA A 93 -0.29 -8.99 7.90
N SER A 94 -0.07 -8.75 6.60
CA SER A 94 1.07 -7.98 6.11
C SER A 94 1.04 -6.52 6.59
N ALA A 95 -0.14 -5.91 6.64
CA ALA A 95 -0.33 -4.55 7.15
C ALA A 95 0.04 -4.45 8.64
N LEU A 96 -0.32 -5.45 9.45
CA LEU A 96 0.07 -5.50 10.86
C LEU A 96 1.58 -5.62 11.03
N VAL A 97 2.24 -6.43 10.19
CA VAL A 97 3.70 -6.56 10.21
C VAL A 97 4.36 -5.22 9.84
N ALA A 98 3.88 -4.54 8.78
CA ALA A 98 4.40 -3.23 8.39
C ALA A 98 4.19 -2.18 9.50
N ALA A 99 2.99 -2.13 10.10
CA ALA A 99 2.70 -1.23 11.21
C ALA A 99 3.57 -1.52 12.44
N ALA A 100 3.86 -2.79 12.73
CA ALA A 100 4.79 -3.16 13.81
C ALA A 100 6.23 -2.76 13.50
N LEU A 101 6.67 -2.92 12.25
CA LEU A 101 7.99 -2.51 11.78
C LEU A 101 8.17 -0.98 11.81
N ALA A 102 7.08 -0.21 11.66
CA ALA A 102 7.12 1.25 11.73
C ALA A 102 7.62 1.80 13.09
N PHE A 103 7.56 1.01 14.17
CA PHE A 103 8.17 1.37 15.46
C PHE A 103 9.71 1.40 15.40
N ILE A 104 10.31 0.87 14.33
CA ILE A 104 11.71 1.08 13.99
C ILE A 104 11.74 2.21 12.94
N PRO A 105 12.08 3.46 13.28
CA PRO A 105 11.84 4.62 12.42
C PRO A 105 12.54 4.56 11.07
N ALA A 106 13.76 4.01 11.04
CA ALA A 106 14.51 3.80 9.81
C ALA A 106 13.73 2.92 8.82
N VAL A 107 12.94 1.98 9.34
CA VAL A 107 12.09 1.10 8.53
C VAL A 107 10.87 1.85 8.00
N GLY A 108 10.27 2.77 8.76
CA GLY A 108 9.16 3.61 8.27
C GLY A 108 9.53 4.45 7.03
N TYR A 109 10.71 5.07 7.03
CA TYR A 109 11.23 5.76 5.85
C TYR A 109 11.55 4.81 4.69
N LEU A 110 12.11 3.64 4.99
CA LEU A 110 12.40 2.63 3.97
C LEU A 110 11.13 2.09 3.32
N GLU A 111 10.07 1.80 4.09
CA GLU A 111 8.79 1.31 3.57
C GLU A 111 8.16 2.30 2.60
N ALA A 112 8.19 3.60 2.95
CA ALA A 112 7.68 4.67 2.11
C ALA A 112 8.39 4.77 0.74
N VAL A 113 9.66 4.37 0.66
CA VAL A 113 10.46 4.40 -0.58
C VAL A 113 10.42 3.06 -1.31
N VAL A 114 10.50 1.94 -0.59
CA VAL A 114 10.63 0.59 -1.14
C VAL A 114 9.34 0.13 -1.82
N LEU A 115 8.17 0.42 -1.23
CA LEU A 115 6.86 0.06 -1.81
C LEU A 115 6.63 0.66 -3.20
N PRO A 116 6.77 1.99 -3.44
CA PRO A 116 6.56 2.55 -4.77
C PRO A 116 7.59 2.05 -5.79
N ILE A 117 8.84 1.79 -5.37
CA ILE A 117 9.86 1.19 -6.25
C ILE A 117 9.47 -0.23 -6.68
N LEU A 118 8.96 -1.04 -5.75
CA LEU A 118 8.49 -2.40 -6.03
C LEU A 118 7.35 -2.38 -7.05
N VAL A 119 6.38 -1.49 -6.87
CA VAL A 119 5.26 -1.29 -7.82
C VAL A 119 5.77 -0.88 -9.18
N ALA A 120 6.67 0.11 -9.25
CA ALA A 120 7.28 0.54 -10.51
C ALA A 120 8.00 -0.60 -11.24
N ARG A 121 8.65 -1.51 -10.49
CA ARG A 121 9.29 -2.71 -11.05
C ARG A 121 8.28 -3.75 -11.54
N MET A 122 7.16 -3.94 -10.83
CA MET A 122 6.12 -4.88 -11.25
C MET A 122 5.48 -4.46 -12.57
N ARG A 123 5.21 -3.16 -12.76
CA ARG A 123 4.66 -2.63 -14.03
C ARG A 123 5.57 -2.89 -15.23
N ARG A 124 6.89 -2.94 -15.02
CA ARG A 124 7.87 -3.24 -16.10
C ARG A 124 7.94 -4.73 -16.47
N ARG A 125 7.44 -5.62 -15.62
CA ARG A 125 7.46 -7.08 -15.83
C ARG A 125 6.13 -7.64 -16.34
N GLU A 126 5.20 -6.79 -16.73
CA GLU A 126 3.93 -7.24 -17.32
C GLU A 126 4.24 -7.97 -18.65
N PRO A 127 3.95 -9.28 -18.78
CA PRO A 127 4.35 -10.06 -19.95
C PRO A 127 3.70 -9.49 -21.21
N GLU A 128 4.44 -9.43 -22.32
CA GLU A 128 3.87 -9.05 -23.61
C GLU A 128 2.68 -9.96 -23.92
N ARG A 129 1.49 -9.34 -23.97
CA ARG A 129 0.15 -9.94 -24.06
C ARG A 129 -0.07 -10.88 -25.26
N TYR A 130 0.92 -11.01 -26.15
CA TYR A 130 0.84 -11.75 -27.40
C TYR A 130 2.05 -12.66 -27.69
N ALA A 131 3.00 -12.84 -26.77
CA ALA A 131 4.20 -13.65 -27.06
C ALA A 131 3.88 -15.14 -27.32
N GLY A 132 2.90 -15.71 -26.60
CA GLY A 132 2.47 -17.11 -26.77
C GLY A 132 1.45 -17.38 -27.89
N LEU A 133 0.90 -16.33 -28.52
CA LEU A 133 -0.08 -16.48 -29.61
C LEU A 133 0.58 -16.53 -31.00
N ARG A 134 1.85 -16.10 -31.11
CA ARG A 134 2.64 -16.15 -32.35
C ARG A 134 3.01 -17.58 -32.76
N THR A 135 3.03 -18.52 -31.80
CA THR A 135 3.29 -19.94 -32.06
C THR A 135 2.03 -20.71 -32.47
N LEU A 136 0.84 -20.18 -32.20
CA LEU A 136 -0.44 -20.81 -32.55
C LEU A 136 -0.99 -20.33 -33.91
N ALA A 137 -0.54 -19.17 -34.39
CA ALA A 137 -0.92 -18.62 -35.70
C ALA A 137 -0.10 -19.21 -36.87
N ARG A 138 0.72 -20.23 -36.59
CA ARG A 138 1.51 -20.96 -37.58
C ARG A 138 0.88 -22.33 -37.76
N ASP A 139 -0.21 -22.39 -38.51
CA ASP A 139 -0.70 -23.55 -39.26
C ASP A 139 -1.75 -23.05 -40.27
#